data_AF-A0A914ZQA4-F1
#
_entry.id   AF-A0A914ZQA4-F1
#
_cell.length_a   1.000
_cell.length_b   1.000
_cell.length_c   1.000
_cell.angle_alpha   90.00
_cell.angle_beta   90.00
_cell.angle_gamma   90.00
#
_symmetry.space_group_name_H-M   'P 1'
#
loop_
_entity.id
_entity.type
_entity.pdbx_description
1 polymer ?
#
loop_
_entity_poly.entity_id
_entity_poly.type
_entity_poly.pdbx_seq_one_letter_code
_entity_poly.pdbx_strand_id
1 'polypeptide(L)'
;MCILDDTCSQIHGQNEGADSKFLMKLNQLLLTNEHYRSGAESFVIRHYAGEVVYNVENFCEKNRDVLYQDLISLMQTSQRPFLSHMFPEMVSSGAKTKPTSFSSKIRSQANDLVDSLTKCTPHYVRCIKPNETKRPLDWDDKRVLHQVEYLGLKENIRVRRAGFAYRRPFERFIYRYAILSKETWPDYRGDPRQAIKIICRSVNMDDDQYQLGRTKIFIKNPESLFLLEEMRERKYDSYARIIQKAFRRFNAQKHYVKVKEQACDLLFGKKERRRCSINRNFVGDYVGIEYHPALQMLAGKRERVIFAATVNKYDRRFKKSKLDLLVTSKEVLLIGRELVKNGPNRGKLIEVVKRRIDYGELLSIGLSPYQDNFIVLNVCDSYTSLLETPLKTEFVVAVSKRYAQLTNGANLPLEFRSSYEIILKKTRFGGGIRTVTFSRNPSGTDSTQFIGKSKTLYVYIGPGLPNNSRPSSQRATIGGYQTNAIKRIRPHLGTPTPMQNAPPPPHHAVPISSNRVYPTHANGSITQGNRGHRNHDEIGGVPSPFVQAQPRKPRPPLKPKAVPLVEALYPYEAQDTDELSFELGDKFELINKDASGWWQGRIGNRTGLFPANYVKEL
;
A
#
# COMPACT_ATOMS: atom_id res chain seq x y z
N MET A 1 49.07 35.33 -7.50
CA MET A 1 48.18 36.21 -6.71
C MET A 1 48.99 37.17 -5.84
N CYS A 2 49.55 36.80 -4.68
CA CYS A 2 50.24 37.78 -3.80
C CYS A 2 51.33 38.64 -4.50
N ILE A 3 52.18 38.03 -5.35
CA ILE A 3 53.21 38.75 -6.15
C ILE A 3 52.59 39.73 -7.17
N LEU A 4 51.39 39.41 -7.67
CA LEU A 4 50.61 40.28 -8.56
C LEU A 4 50.03 41.46 -7.77
N ASP A 5 49.42 41.21 -6.60
CA ASP A 5 48.88 42.25 -5.72
C ASP A 5 49.97 43.25 -5.29
N ASP A 6 51.13 42.74 -4.87
CA ASP A 6 52.31 43.56 -4.54
C ASP A 6 52.74 44.44 -5.72
N THR A 7 52.95 43.83 -6.90
CA THR A 7 53.39 44.56 -8.11
C THR A 7 52.36 45.59 -8.59
N CYS A 8 51.06 45.28 -8.50
CA CYS A 8 49.99 46.24 -8.78
C CYS A 8 50.03 47.47 -7.85
N SER A 9 50.42 47.26 -6.58
CA SER A 9 50.43 48.29 -5.53
C SER A 9 51.69 49.16 -5.52
N GLN A 10 52.81 48.67 -6.07
CA GLN A 10 54.06 49.42 -6.20
C GLN A 10 54.02 50.41 -7.39
N ILE A 11 53.21 50.12 -8.40
CA ILE A 11 53.21 50.87 -9.67
C ILE A 11 52.17 52.00 -9.62
N HIS A 12 52.67 53.23 -9.48
CA HIS A 12 51.87 54.44 -9.31
C HIS A 12 51.69 55.18 -10.66
N GLY A 13 50.63 54.83 -11.41
CA GLY A 13 50.14 55.62 -12.55
C GLY A 13 50.72 55.34 -13.95
N GLN A 14 51.83 54.61 -14.08
CA GLN A 14 52.35 54.16 -15.39
C GLN A 14 52.15 52.65 -15.56
N ASN A 15 51.46 52.21 -16.62
CA ASN A 15 51.21 50.78 -16.86
C ASN A 15 52.36 50.07 -17.60
N GLU A 16 53.24 50.81 -18.25
CA GLU A 16 54.30 50.25 -19.11
C GLU A 16 55.29 49.37 -18.33
N GLY A 17 55.50 48.14 -18.84
CA GLY A 17 56.34 47.13 -18.21
C GLY A 17 55.83 46.58 -16.88
N ALA A 18 54.58 46.84 -16.48
CA ALA A 18 54.00 46.32 -15.23
C ALA A 18 53.95 44.79 -15.20
N ASP A 19 53.40 44.18 -16.25
CA ASP A 19 53.28 42.72 -16.37
C ASP A 19 54.65 42.05 -16.56
N SER A 20 55.59 42.72 -17.23
CA SER A 20 56.98 42.26 -17.35
C SER A 20 57.66 42.20 -15.97
N LYS A 21 57.50 43.24 -15.13
CA LYS A 21 58.01 43.26 -13.74
C LYS A 21 57.34 42.19 -12.88
N PHE A 22 56.04 41.93 -13.09
CA PHE A 22 55.33 40.82 -12.45
C PHE A 22 55.93 39.47 -12.86
N LEU A 23 56.11 39.21 -14.15
CA LEU A 23 56.69 37.96 -14.67
C LEU A 23 58.14 37.74 -14.20
N MET A 24 58.96 38.80 -14.14
CA MET A 24 60.32 38.72 -13.60
C MET A 24 60.33 38.30 -12.12
N LYS A 25 59.51 38.94 -11.26
CA LYS A 25 59.36 38.53 -9.85
C LYS A 25 58.80 37.11 -9.72
N LEU A 26 57.82 36.75 -10.57
CA LEU A 26 57.18 35.44 -10.55
C LEU A 26 58.19 34.33 -10.88
N ASN A 27 59.00 34.53 -11.92
CA ASN A 27 60.12 33.65 -12.27
C ASN A 27 61.13 33.57 -11.11
N GLN A 28 61.63 34.71 -10.62
CA GLN A 28 62.63 34.75 -9.55
C GLN A 28 62.21 33.97 -8.29
N LEU A 29 60.93 34.01 -7.92
CA LEU A 29 60.41 33.41 -6.69
C LEU A 29 59.87 31.98 -6.85
N LEU A 30 59.50 31.55 -8.06
CA LEU A 30 58.86 30.24 -8.30
C LEU A 30 59.64 29.28 -9.20
N LEU A 31 60.82 29.66 -9.71
CA LEU A 31 61.68 28.82 -10.56
C LEU A 31 62.03 27.43 -9.96
N THR A 32 61.98 27.28 -8.63
CA THR A 32 62.27 26.01 -7.93
C THR A 32 61.01 25.16 -7.64
N ASN A 33 59.82 25.59 -8.03
CA ASN A 33 58.56 24.92 -7.72
C ASN A 33 58.15 23.94 -8.84
N GLU A 34 57.94 22.65 -8.52
CA GLU A 34 57.56 21.60 -9.50
C GLU A 34 56.29 21.93 -10.32
N HIS A 35 55.39 22.76 -9.78
CA HIS A 35 54.17 23.17 -10.45
C HIS A 35 54.32 24.39 -11.36
N TYR A 36 55.50 25.01 -11.44
CA TYR A 36 55.74 26.23 -12.21
C TYR A 36 56.78 26.00 -13.32
N ARG A 37 56.56 26.59 -14.50
CA ARG A 37 57.63 26.80 -15.50
C ARG A 37 57.57 28.22 -16.06
N SER A 38 58.74 28.79 -16.29
CA SER A 38 58.91 30.10 -16.93
C SER A 38 58.70 30.03 -18.45
N GLY A 39 58.43 31.19 -19.05
CA GLY A 39 58.42 31.44 -20.48
C GLY A 39 58.70 32.92 -20.76
N ALA A 40 58.67 33.34 -22.02
CA ALA A 40 59.06 34.70 -22.42
C ALA A 40 58.04 35.77 -22.00
N GLU A 41 56.79 35.64 -22.47
CA GLU A 41 55.66 36.53 -22.16
C GLU A 41 54.54 35.77 -21.44
N SER A 42 54.87 34.58 -20.92
CA SER A 42 53.92 33.64 -20.33
C SER A 42 54.58 32.79 -19.26
N PHE A 43 53.78 32.23 -18.35
CA PHE A 43 54.21 31.18 -17.42
C PHE A 43 53.28 29.96 -17.53
N VAL A 44 53.75 28.80 -17.09
CA VAL A 44 52.97 27.55 -17.08
C VAL A 44 52.70 27.13 -15.64
N ILE A 45 51.46 26.77 -15.33
CA ILE A 45 51.12 26.09 -14.07
C ILE A 45 50.64 24.66 -14.37
N ARG A 46 51.18 23.69 -13.63
CA ARG A 46 50.75 22.28 -13.66
C ARG A 46 49.63 22.04 -12.66
N HIS A 47 48.39 22.20 -13.13
CA HIS A 47 47.18 21.92 -12.36
C HIS A 47 46.87 20.42 -12.31
N TYR A 48 45.97 20.01 -11.42
CA TYR A 48 45.55 18.61 -11.27
C TYR A 48 44.99 17.99 -12.57
N ALA A 49 44.39 18.80 -13.44
CA ALA A 49 43.78 18.36 -14.70
C ALA A 49 44.68 18.61 -15.94
N GLY A 50 45.93 19.02 -15.76
CA GLY A 50 46.88 19.29 -16.85
C GLY A 50 47.68 20.58 -16.69
N GLU A 51 48.60 20.82 -17.63
CA GLU A 51 49.41 22.03 -17.70
C GLU A 51 48.65 23.15 -18.44
N VAL A 52 48.66 24.36 -17.90
CA VAL A 52 47.99 25.54 -18.48
C VAL A 52 49.02 26.66 -18.65
N VAL A 53 49.10 27.20 -19.87
CA VAL A 53 49.93 28.36 -20.22
C VAL A 53 49.13 29.64 -20.02
N TYR A 54 49.70 30.58 -19.28
CA TYR A 54 49.12 31.90 -18.99
C TYR A 54 49.98 33.00 -19.62
N ASN A 55 49.46 33.71 -20.62
CA ASN A 55 50.00 34.99 -21.08
C ASN A 55 49.82 36.03 -19.95
N VAL A 56 50.84 36.84 -19.64
CA VAL A 56 50.78 37.87 -18.58
C VAL A 56 50.13 39.19 -19.00
N GLU A 57 49.80 39.35 -20.28
CA GLU A 57 49.27 40.59 -20.86
C GLU A 57 48.06 41.18 -20.10
N ASN A 58 48.24 42.42 -19.63
CA ASN A 58 47.29 43.22 -18.87
C ASN A 58 46.84 42.57 -17.55
N PHE A 59 47.64 41.67 -16.95
CA PHE A 59 47.35 41.05 -15.64
C PHE A 59 47.29 42.10 -14.51
N CYS A 60 48.23 43.04 -14.48
CA CYS A 60 48.29 44.11 -13.49
C CYS A 60 47.10 45.07 -13.61
N GLU A 61 46.62 45.36 -14.82
CA GLU A 61 45.42 46.17 -15.04
C GLU A 61 44.16 45.42 -14.57
N LYS A 62 43.95 44.19 -15.07
CA LYS A 62 42.81 43.32 -14.71
C LYS A 62 42.74 43.04 -13.20
N ASN A 63 43.88 42.96 -12.50
CA ASN A 63 43.90 42.72 -11.06
C ASN A 63 43.63 43.98 -10.21
N ARG A 64 43.91 45.19 -10.73
CA ARG A 64 43.65 46.43 -9.99
C ARG A 64 42.15 46.64 -9.76
N ASP A 65 41.33 46.39 -10.77
CA ASP A 65 39.85 46.41 -10.66
C ASP A 65 39.33 47.73 -10.05
N VAL A 66 39.93 48.85 -10.51
CA VAL A 66 39.67 50.22 -10.03
C VAL A 66 38.68 50.91 -10.94
N LEU A 67 37.53 51.30 -10.38
CA LEU A 67 36.65 52.31 -10.93
C LEU A 67 37.02 53.68 -10.34
N TYR A 68 37.09 54.73 -11.17
CA TYR A 68 37.38 56.08 -10.70
C TYR A 68 36.24 56.62 -9.83
N GLN A 69 36.58 57.23 -8.68
CA GLN A 69 35.60 57.72 -7.71
C GLN A 69 34.67 58.79 -8.31
N ASP A 70 35.19 59.65 -9.20
CA ASP A 70 34.41 60.67 -9.89
C ASP A 70 33.28 60.07 -10.75
N LEU A 71 33.49 58.88 -11.31
CA LEU A 71 32.47 58.16 -12.08
C LEU A 71 31.40 57.55 -11.16
N ILE A 72 31.78 57.09 -9.96
CA ILE A 72 30.84 56.60 -8.94
C ILE A 72 29.95 57.77 -8.49
N SER A 73 30.55 58.91 -8.13
CA SER A 73 29.81 60.12 -7.76
C SER A 73 28.92 60.63 -8.89
N LEU A 74 29.39 60.63 -10.15
CA LEU A 74 28.58 61.00 -11.31
C LEU A 74 27.35 60.09 -11.44
N MET A 75 27.52 58.77 -11.35
CA MET A 75 26.39 57.82 -11.42
C MET A 75 25.41 57.98 -10.26
N GLN A 76 25.88 58.39 -9.07
CA GLN A 76 25.04 58.70 -7.92
C GLN A 76 24.18 59.97 -8.12
N THR A 77 24.59 60.93 -8.96
CA THR A 77 23.75 62.09 -9.34
C THR A 77 22.58 61.75 -10.29
N SER A 78 22.49 60.51 -10.77
CA SER A 78 21.42 60.08 -11.68
C SER A 78 20.03 60.24 -11.06
N GLN A 79 19.16 61.00 -11.74
CA GLN A 79 17.73 61.11 -11.41
C GLN A 79 16.94 59.79 -11.54
N ARG A 80 17.50 58.75 -12.19
CA ARG A 80 16.89 57.42 -12.28
C ARG A 80 17.31 56.58 -11.06
N PRO A 81 16.39 56.18 -10.15
CA PRO A 81 16.75 55.47 -8.92
C PRO A 81 17.48 54.14 -9.17
N PHE A 82 17.12 53.41 -10.24
CA PHE A 82 17.80 52.17 -10.61
C PHE A 82 19.33 52.35 -10.78
N LEU A 83 19.77 53.46 -11.39
CA LEU A 83 21.19 53.71 -11.62
C LEU A 83 21.91 54.10 -10.32
N SER A 84 21.31 54.95 -9.47
CA SER A 84 21.93 55.30 -8.19
C SER A 84 21.99 54.11 -7.22
N HIS A 85 21.02 53.19 -7.26
CA HIS A 85 21.05 51.95 -6.47
C HIS A 85 22.10 50.93 -6.94
N MET A 86 22.61 51.03 -8.18
CA MET A 86 23.71 50.18 -8.66
C MET A 86 25.08 50.59 -8.09
N PHE A 87 25.21 51.79 -7.52
CA PHE A 87 26.47 52.31 -6.97
C PHE A 87 26.30 52.70 -5.49
N PRO A 88 26.15 51.73 -4.57
CA PRO A 88 25.89 51.97 -3.15
C PRO A 88 27.11 52.41 -2.33
N GLU A 89 28.28 52.62 -2.96
CA GLU A 89 29.54 52.92 -2.28
C GLU A 89 29.59 54.36 -1.75
N MET A 90 29.92 54.53 -0.46
CA MET A 90 30.02 55.84 0.19
C MET A 90 31.36 56.52 -0.15
N VAL A 91 31.38 57.31 -1.22
CA VAL A 91 32.58 58.05 -1.69
C VAL A 91 33.00 59.11 -0.67
N SER A 92 33.82 58.68 0.30
CA SER A 92 34.28 59.51 1.42
C SER A 92 35.68 60.07 1.12
N SER A 93 35.77 61.38 0.88
CA SER A 93 36.93 62.12 0.34
C SER A 93 38.21 62.14 1.20
N GLY A 94 38.37 61.21 2.14
CA GLY A 94 39.55 61.05 3.00
C GLY A 94 39.85 59.60 3.40
N ALA A 95 39.09 58.61 2.93
CA ALA A 95 39.29 57.21 3.30
C ALA A 95 40.52 56.61 2.58
N LYS A 96 41.68 56.59 3.25
CA LYS A 96 42.93 55.98 2.76
C LYS A 96 42.93 54.43 2.72
N THR A 97 41.76 53.80 2.64
CA THR A 97 41.61 52.36 2.42
C THR A 97 42.00 52.04 0.98
N LYS A 98 43.08 51.26 0.79
CA LYS A 98 43.51 50.81 -0.54
C LYS A 98 42.36 50.04 -1.21
N PRO A 99 42.06 50.25 -2.51
CA PRO A 99 41.06 49.47 -3.22
C PRO A 99 41.44 47.98 -3.20
N THR A 100 40.43 47.12 -3.04
CA THR A 100 40.63 45.67 -2.97
C THR A 100 40.89 45.10 -4.36
N SER A 101 42.03 44.43 -4.55
CA SER A 101 42.37 43.81 -5.83
C SER A 101 41.41 42.66 -6.17
N PHE A 102 41.24 42.39 -7.46
CA PHE A 102 40.42 41.28 -7.96
C PHE A 102 40.85 39.92 -7.36
N SER A 103 42.17 39.66 -7.27
CA SER A 103 42.68 38.44 -6.65
C SER A 103 42.55 38.39 -5.11
N SER A 104 42.24 39.50 -4.47
CA SER A 104 41.83 39.53 -3.05
C SER A 104 40.33 39.26 -2.92
N LYS A 105 39.48 39.87 -3.77
CA LYS A 105 38.02 39.65 -3.82
C LYS A 105 37.70 38.16 -4.03
N ILE A 106 38.26 37.55 -5.08
CA ILE A 106 38.09 36.11 -5.37
C ILE A 106 38.57 35.22 -4.22
N ARG A 107 39.68 35.58 -3.57
CA ARG A 107 40.30 34.76 -2.51
C ARG A 107 39.46 34.75 -1.23
N SER A 108 38.83 35.88 -0.87
CA SER A 108 37.83 35.90 0.20
C SER A 108 36.67 34.99 -0.17
N GLN A 109 35.99 35.29 -1.30
CA GLN A 109 34.78 34.57 -1.72
C GLN A 109 34.99 33.05 -1.85
N ALA A 110 36.17 32.61 -2.28
CA ALA A 110 36.54 31.19 -2.34
C ALA A 110 36.70 30.56 -0.94
N ASN A 111 37.32 31.27 0.00
CA ASN A 111 37.43 30.82 1.39
C ASN A 111 36.05 30.80 2.07
N ASP A 112 35.26 31.86 1.92
CA ASP A 112 33.90 32.00 2.46
C ASP A 112 32.98 30.86 1.96
N LEU A 113 33.14 30.45 0.70
CA LEU A 113 32.49 29.28 0.11
C LEU A 113 33.02 27.95 0.70
N VAL A 114 34.34 27.77 0.85
CA VAL A 114 34.92 26.55 1.45
C VAL A 114 34.50 26.37 2.90
N ASP A 115 34.51 27.44 3.69
CA ASP A 115 34.05 27.45 5.09
C ASP A 115 32.54 27.17 5.19
N SER A 116 31.76 27.51 4.17
CA SER A 116 30.34 27.16 4.09
C SER A 116 30.16 25.68 3.74
N LEU A 117 30.83 25.20 2.69
CA LEU A 117 30.78 23.79 2.25
C LEU A 117 31.30 22.81 3.30
N THR A 118 32.28 23.20 4.11
CA THR A 118 32.87 22.35 5.17
C THR A 118 31.92 22.12 6.35
N LYS A 119 30.87 22.93 6.50
CA LYS A 119 29.81 22.76 7.52
C LYS A 119 28.69 21.80 7.06
N CYS A 120 28.61 21.50 5.76
CA CYS A 120 27.55 20.69 5.15
C CYS A 120 27.99 19.24 4.91
N THR A 121 27.05 18.35 4.59
CA THR A 121 27.36 17.00 4.08
C THR A 121 27.61 17.06 2.56
N PRO A 122 28.82 16.74 2.05
CA PRO A 122 29.16 16.99 0.66
C PRO A 122 28.71 15.86 -0.29
N HIS A 123 27.79 16.18 -1.20
CA HIS A 123 27.32 15.27 -2.26
C HIS A 123 27.99 15.60 -3.61
N TYR A 124 28.84 14.71 -4.10
CA TYR A 124 29.65 14.93 -5.30
C TYR A 124 28.99 14.39 -6.57
N VAL A 125 28.58 15.29 -7.47
CA VAL A 125 28.30 14.97 -8.87
C VAL A 125 29.59 15.14 -9.68
N ARG A 126 29.93 14.16 -10.53
CA ARG A 126 31.15 14.17 -11.36
C ARG A 126 30.74 14.12 -12.84
N CYS A 127 30.71 15.29 -13.48
CA CYS A 127 30.44 15.40 -14.90
C CYS A 127 31.64 14.91 -15.73
N ILE A 128 31.38 14.18 -16.81
CA ILE A 128 32.37 13.72 -17.79
C ILE A 128 31.95 14.24 -19.16
N LYS A 129 32.90 14.85 -19.90
CA LYS A 129 32.70 15.29 -21.28
C LYS A 129 33.09 14.14 -22.23
N PRO A 130 32.15 13.58 -23.01
CA PRO A 130 32.40 12.37 -23.80
C PRO A 130 33.24 12.62 -25.07
N ASN A 131 33.17 13.83 -25.63
CA ASN A 131 33.89 14.21 -26.86
C ASN A 131 34.13 15.73 -26.89
N GLU A 132 35.07 16.19 -27.75
CA GLU A 132 35.27 17.61 -28.06
C GLU A 132 34.41 18.10 -29.25
N THR A 133 33.89 17.19 -30.06
CA THR A 133 33.09 17.45 -31.28
C THR A 133 31.72 18.07 -30.99
N LYS A 134 31.25 17.99 -29.74
CA LYS A 134 29.91 18.36 -29.25
C LYS A 134 28.78 17.53 -29.86
N ARG A 135 29.08 16.35 -30.41
CA ARG A 135 28.09 15.46 -31.03
C ARG A 135 27.43 14.54 -29.98
N PRO A 136 26.12 14.24 -30.11
CA PRO A 136 25.49 13.19 -29.31
C PRO A 136 25.99 11.81 -29.76
N LEU A 137 26.10 10.86 -28.81
CA LEU A 137 26.54 9.47 -29.03
C LEU A 137 27.96 9.31 -29.63
N ASP A 138 28.77 10.36 -29.61
CA ASP A 138 30.19 10.36 -29.98
C ASP A 138 31.06 10.25 -28.71
N TRP A 139 32.15 9.47 -28.76
CA TRP A 139 32.90 9.05 -27.57
C TRP A 139 34.41 8.95 -27.86
N ASP A 140 35.20 9.71 -27.10
CA ASP A 140 36.65 9.72 -27.14
C ASP A 140 37.21 9.04 -25.87
N ASP A 141 37.65 7.79 -26.02
CA ASP A 141 38.22 6.99 -24.93
C ASP A 141 39.41 7.67 -24.24
N LYS A 142 40.26 8.40 -24.97
CA LYS A 142 41.43 9.07 -24.40
C LYS A 142 40.99 10.26 -23.57
N ARG A 143 40.05 11.06 -24.10
CA ARG A 143 39.47 12.21 -23.40
C ARG A 143 38.72 11.79 -22.15
N VAL A 144 37.97 10.69 -22.19
CA VAL A 144 37.25 10.17 -21.02
C VAL A 144 38.21 9.53 -20.01
N LEU A 145 39.16 8.69 -20.43
CA LEU A 145 40.14 8.05 -19.54
C LEU A 145 40.91 9.10 -18.73
N HIS A 146 41.43 10.14 -19.40
CA HIS A 146 42.13 11.23 -18.73
C HIS A 146 41.26 11.92 -17.65
N GLN A 147 39.95 12.11 -17.92
CA GLN A 147 39.02 12.64 -16.91
C GLN A 147 38.77 11.68 -15.75
N VAL A 148 38.65 10.37 -16.01
CA VAL A 148 38.50 9.34 -14.96
C VAL A 148 39.72 9.32 -14.04
N GLU A 149 40.92 9.52 -14.59
CA GLU A 149 42.20 9.57 -13.89
C GLU A 149 42.37 10.87 -13.09
N TYR A 150 42.25 12.07 -13.69
CA TYR A 150 42.49 13.32 -12.95
C TYR A 150 41.39 13.63 -11.91
N LEU A 151 40.18 13.10 -12.07
CA LEU A 151 39.13 13.15 -11.03
C LEU A 151 39.30 12.07 -9.96
N GLY A 152 40.30 11.18 -10.10
CA GLY A 152 40.61 10.09 -9.17
C GLY A 152 39.44 9.13 -8.94
N LEU A 153 38.59 8.88 -9.95
CA LEU A 153 37.33 8.14 -9.73
C LEU A 153 37.59 6.69 -9.31
N LYS A 154 38.62 6.08 -9.90
CA LYS A 154 39.13 4.74 -9.58
C LYS A 154 39.64 4.66 -8.14
N GLU A 155 40.34 5.68 -7.68
CA GLU A 155 40.92 5.80 -6.34
C GLU A 155 39.82 6.04 -5.30
N ASN A 156 38.85 6.91 -5.61
CA ASN A 156 37.64 7.10 -4.80
C ASN A 156 36.86 5.78 -4.61
N ILE A 157 36.71 4.98 -5.67
CA ILE A 157 36.09 3.64 -5.58
C ILE A 157 36.97 2.69 -4.77
N ARG A 158 38.29 2.70 -4.95
CA ARG A 158 39.23 1.82 -4.23
C ARG A 158 39.23 2.11 -2.72
N VAL A 159 39.23 3.39 -2.32
CA VAL A 159 39.11 3.81 -0.91
C VAL A 159 37.75 3.39 -0.32
N ARG A 160 36.66 3.54 -1.08
CA ARG A 160 35.33 3.07 -0.65
C ARG A 160 35.24 1.55 -0.46
N ARG A 161 35.89 0.76 -1.33
CA ARG A 161 35.91 -0.72 -1.26
C ARG A 161 36.92 -1.30 -0.25
N ALA A 162 38.00 -0.57 0.06
CA ALA A 162 38.97 -0.97 1.08
C ALA A 162 38.54 -0.56 2.50
N GLY A 163 37.71 0.48 2.61
CA GLY A 163 37.06 0.86 3.86
C GLY A 163 35.74 0.12 4.10
N PHE A 164 35.00 0.59 5.10
CA PHE A 164 33.63 0.16 5.35
C PHE A 164 32.66 1.06 4.59
N ALA A 165 31.79 0.49 3.75
CA ALA A 165 30.75 1.24 3.02
C ALA A 165 29.71 1.87 3.96
N TYR A 166 29.44 1.24 5.11
CA TYR A 166 28.41 1.69 6.06
C TYR A 166 28.94 1.74 7.50
N ARG A 167 28.53 2.76 8.26
CA ARG A 167 28.92 2.97 9.68
C ARG A 167 27.76 3.57 10.46
N ARG A 168 27.27 2.93 11.54
CA ARG A 168 26.17 3.44 12.39
C ARG A 168 26.38 3.21 13.87
N PRO A 169 25.87 4.10 14.76
CA PRO A 169 25.63 3.76 16.16
C PRO A 169 24.81 2.45 16.29
N PHE A 170 25.08 1.67 17.34
CA PHE A 170 24.37 0.41 17.59
C PHE A 170 22.85 0.60 17.68
N GLU A 171 22.38 1.56 18.48
CA GLU A 171 20.94 1.80 18.68
C GLU A 171 20.20 2.16 17.40
N ARG A 172 20.81 2.99 16.53
CA ARG A 172 20.27 3.31 15.19
C ARG A 172 20.11 2.07 14.32
N PHE A 173 21.09 1.17 14.34
CA PHE A 173 21.01 -0.08 13.58
C PHE A 173 19.92 -1.00 14.12
N ILE A 174 19.83 -1.16 15.44
CA ILE A 174 18.83 -2.00 16.09
C ILE A 174 17.43 -1.44 15.82
N TYR A 175 17.18 -0.15 16.06
CA TYR A 175 15.90 0.49 15.78
C TYR A 175 15.43 0.26 14.33
N ARG A 176 16.32 0.45 13.35
CA ARG A 176 15.97 0.31 11.93
C ARG A 176 15.71 -1.14 11.50
N TYR A 177 16.50 -2.08 12.00
CA TYR A 177 16.54 -3.46 11.52
C TYR A 177 15.97 -4.52 12.48
N ALA A 178 15.51 -4.15 13.68
CA ALA A 178 14.93 -5.06 14.67
C ALA A 178 13.79 -5.93 14.10
N ILE A 179 13.03 -5.42 13.13
CA ILE A 179 11.94 -6.13 12.43
C ILE A 179 12.40 -7.39 11.67
N LEU A 180 13.70 -7.55 11.43
CA LEU A 180 14.27 -8.71 10.74
C LEU A 180 14.20 -9.99 11.59
N SER A 181 14.43 -9.91 12.91
CA SER A 181 14.29 -11.05 13.83
C SER A 181 13.11 -10.90 14.80
N LYS A 182 12.50 -12.02 15.18
CA LYS A 182 11.47 -12.07 16.23
C LYS A 182 12.05 -11.88 17.64
N GLU A 183 13.36 -12.04 17.79
CA GLU A 183 14.07 -11.89 19.08
C GLU A 183 14.43 -10.42 19.37
N THR A 184 14.51 -9.58 18.33
CA THR A 184 14.79 -8.14 18.45
C THR A 184 13.56 -7.26 18.30
N TRP A 185 12.45 -7.78 17.75
CA TRP A 185 11.21 -7.04 17.56
C TRP A 185 10.21 -7.28 18.70
N PRO A 186 9.51 -6.24 19.23
CA PRO A 186 9.55 -4.83 18.81
C PRO A 186 10.53 -3.94 19.58
N ASP A 187 11.10 -4.46 20.68
CA ASP A 187 11.93 -3.75 21.65
C ASP A 187 12.94 -4.78 22.19
N TYR A 188 14.22 -4.40 22.25
CA TYR A 188 15.31 -5.29 22.67
C TYR A 188 16.08 -4.70 23.85
N ARG A 189 16.19 -5.46 24.94
CA ARG A 189 16.66 -4.98 26.25
C ARG A 189 17.96 -5.66 26.74
N GLY A 190 18.68 -6.32 25.84
CA GLY A 190 19.99 -6.93 26.12
C GLY A 190 21.17 -6.06 25.68
N ASP A 191 22.35 -6.67 25.53
CA ASP A 191 23.53 -6.03 24.95
C ASP A 191 23.29 -5.67 23.46
N PRO A 192 23.42 -4.40 23.04
CA PRO A 192 23.28 -3.98 21.64
C PRO A 192 24.13 -4.80 20.65
N ARG A 193 25.32 -5.28 21.06
CA ARG A 193 26.17 -6.14 20.21
C ARG A 193 25.52 -7.49 19.93
N GLN A 194 24.73 -8.03 20.86
CA GLN A 194 24.02 -9.29 20.69
C GLN A 194 22.82 -9.12 19.75
N ALA A 195 22.03 -8.06 19.91
CA ALA A 195 20.95 -7.73 18.95
C ALA A 195 21.47 -7.61 17.52
N ILE A 196 22.60 -6.92 17.32
CA ILE A 196 23.21 -6.77 15.99
C ILE A 196 23.61 -8.13 15.41
N LYS A 197 24.24 -9.01 16.20
CA LYS A 197 24.57 -10.38 15.77
C LYS A 197 23.32 -11.19 15.41
N ILE A 198 22.24 -11.08 16.19
CA ILE A 198 20.94 -11.72 15.90
C ILE A 198 20.36 -11.20 14.58
N ILE A 199 20.42 -9.88 14.33
CA ILE A 199 19.94 -9.25 13.11
C ILE A 199 20.77 -9.71 11.89
N CYS A 200 22.11 -9.64 11.95
CA CYS A 200 22.98 -10.09 10.86
C CYS A 200 22.78 -11.58 10.53
N ARG A 201 22.66 -12.43 11.55
CA ARG A 201 22.33 -13.86 11.38
C ARG A 201 20.94 -14.08 10.78
N SER A 202 19.95 -13.25 11.11
CA SER A 202 18.59 -13.38 10.56
C SER A 202 18.47 -13.09 9.06
N VAL A 203 19.52 -12.54 8.43
CA VAL A 203 19.64 -12.37 6.97
C VAL A 203 20.78 -13.19 6.35
N ASN A 204 21.39 -14.11 7.10
CA ASN A 204 22.57 -14.88 6.70
C ASN A 204 23.75 -14.00 6.22
N MET A 205 24.04 -12.90 6.93
CA MET A 205 25.25 -12.11 6.70
C MET A 205 26.45 -12.74 7.43
N ASP A 206 27.51 -13.07 6.69
CA ASP A 206 28.71 -13.68 7.26
C ASP A 206 29.45 -12.73 8.23
N ASP A 207 30.06 -13.30 9.27
CA ASP A 207 30.77 -12.57 10.33
C ASP A 207 32.04 -11.82 9.84
N ASP A 208 32.47 -12.02 8.59
CA ASP A 208 33.52 -11.22 7.97
C ASP A 208 32.97 -9.92 7.31
N GLN A 209 31.70 -9.88 6.90
CA GLN A 209 31.12 -8.75 6.15
C GLN A 209 30.92 -7.51 7.02
N TYR A 210 30.88 -7.67 8.35
CA TYR A 210 30.67 -6.59 9.31
C TYR A 210 31.65 -6.68 10.49
N GLN A 211 31.84 -5.57 11.19
CA GLN A 211 32.64 -5.47 12.42
C GLN A 211 31.93 -4.59 13.46
N LEU A 212 32.13 -4.92 14.74
CA LEU A 212 31.55 -4.19 15.88
C LEU A 212 32.65 -3.42 16.61
N GLY A 213 32.69 -2.10 16.42
CA GLY A 213 33.60 -1.21 17.13
C GLY A 213 33.21 -1.02 18.60
N ARG A 214 33.58 0.11 19.21
CA ARG A 214 33.16 0.41 20.60
C ARG A 214 31.67 0.72 20.73
N THR A 215 31.14 1.58 19.86
CA THR A 215 29.74 2.07 19.86
C THR A 215 29.04 2.02 18.50
N LYS A 216 29.74 1.54 17.46
CA LYS A 216 29.27 1.56 16.06
C LYS A 216 29.46 0.20 15.37
N ILE A 217 28.48 -0.20 14.56
CA ILE A 217 28.63 -1.25 13.54
C ILE A 217 29.27 -0.65 12.30
N PHE A 218 30.12 -1.43 11.65
CA PHE A 218 30.78 -1.13 10.39
C PHE A 218 30.48 -2.28 9.42
N ILE A 219 29.94 -2.02 8.22
CA ILE A 219 29.72 -3.06 7.19
C ILE A 219 30.67 -2.76 6.02
N LYS A 220 31.41 -3.77 5.57
CA LYS A 220 32.41 -3.67 4.49
C LYS A 220 31.74 -3.33 3.17
N ASN A 221 30.90 -4.24 2.71
CA ASN A 221 30.37 -4.26 1.35
C ASN A 221 28.96 -3.63 1.28
N PRO A 222 28.67 -2.79 0.26
CA PRO A 222 27.34 -2.21 0.07
C PRO A 222 26.26 -3.26 -0.23
N GLU A 223 26.62 -4.37 -0.87
CA GLU A 223 25.74 -5.52 -1.14
C GLU A 223 25.11 -6.07 0.15
N SER A 224 25.90 -6.15 1.23
CA SER A 224 25.45 -6.60 2.55
C SER A 224 24.49 -5.61 3.21
N LEU A 225 24.60 -4.31 2.91
CA LEU A 225 23.63 -3.29 3.35
C LEU A 225 22.32 -3.37 2.54
N PHE A 226 22.42 -3.54 1.22
CA PHE A 226 21.23 -3.70 0.37
C PHE A 226 20.42 -4.95 0.76
N LEU A 227 21.10 -6.04 1.14
CA LEU A 227 20.44 -7.25 1.67
C LEU A 227 19.61 -6.97 2.94
N LEU A 228 20.11 -6.14 3.87
CA LEU A 228 19.38 -5.76 5.08
C LEU A 228 18.10 -4.96 4.76
N GLU A 229 18.19 -4.00 3.83
CA GLU A 229 17.02 -3.20 3.42
C GLU A 229 16.01 -4.03 2.63
N GLU A 230 16.45 -4.84 1.66
CA GLU A 230 15.56 -5.69 0.86
C GLU A 230 14.82 -6.71 1.75
N MET A 231 15.51 -7.31 2.73
CA MET A 231 14.89 -8.18 3.73
C MET A 231 13.90 -7.41 4.64
N ARG A 232 14.15 -6.13 4.92
CA ARG A 232 13.29 -5.27 5.73
C ARG A 232 12.03 -4.85 4.98
N GLU A 233 12.15 -4.51 3.70
CA GLU A 233 10.99 -4.27 2.81
C GLU A 233 10.11 -5.52 2.69
N ARG A 234 10.69 -6.72 2.47
CA ARG A 234 9.94 -7.99 2.47
C ARG A 234 9.13 -8.22 3.75
N LYS A 235 9.62 -7.77 4.92
CA LYS A 235 8.87 -7.84 6.20
C LYS A 235 7.70 -6.87 6.19
N TYR A 236 7.92 -5.59 5.85
CA TYR A 236 6.85 -4.61 5.74
C TYR A 236 5.75 -5.07 4.76
N ASP A 237 6.14 -5.63 3.62
CA ASP A 237 5.20 -6.12 2.60
C ASP A 237 4.34 -7.28 3.12
N SER A 238 4.92 -8.19 3.91
CA SER A 238 4.18 -9.24 4.63
C SER A 238 3.17 -8.65 5.64
N TYR A 239 3.56 -7.68 6.46
CA TYR A 239 2.66 -7.03 7.42
C TYR A 239 1.56 -6.20 6.72
N ALA A 240 1.89 -5.50 5.64
CA ALA A 240 0.94 -4.78 4.81
C ALA A 240 -0.13 -5.72 4.23
N ARG A 241 0.27 -6.89 3.71
CA ARG A 241 -0.67 -7.92 3.22
C ARG A 241 -1.62 -8.41 4.33
N ILE A 242 -1.15 -8.55 5.57
CA ILE A 242 -2.00 -8.91 6.73
C ILE A 242 -3.04 -7.81 7.02
N ILE A 243 -2.61 -6.55 7.08
CA ILE A 243 -3.49 -5.39 7.32
C ILE A 243 -4.51 -5.24 6.20
N GLN A 244 -4.08 -5.31 4.93
CA GLN A 244 -4.96 -5.27 3.76
C GLN A 244 -5.99 -6.41 3.77
N LYS A 245 -5.59 -7.63 4.15
CA LYS A 245 -6.49 -8.79 4.26
C LYS A 245 -7.55 -8.57 5.36
N ALA A 246 -7.17 -8.00 6.50
CA ALA A 246 -8.11 -7.65 7.57
C ALA A 246 -9.09 -6.55 7.14
N PHE A 247 -8.60 -5.47 6.52
CA PHE A 247 -9.41 -4.35 6.02
C PHE A 247 -10.40 -4.78 4.92
N ARG A 248 -9.93 -5.53 3.91
CA ARG A 248 -10.78 -6.08 2.84
C ARG A 248 -11.86 -7.00 3.42
N ARG A 249 -11.51 -7.86 4.38
CA ARG A 249 -12.47 -8.74 5.09
C ARG A 249 -13.53 -7.93 5.84
N PHE A 250 -13.14 -6.90 6.59
CA PHE A 250 -14.06 -6.05 7.35
C PHE A 250 -15.05 -5.34 6.42
N ASN A 251 -14.56 -4.71 5.34
CA ASN A 251 -15.41 -4.01 4.39
C ASN A 251 -16.33 -4.96 3.62
N ALA A 252 -15.85 -6.14 3.20
CA ALA A 252 -16.68 -7.17 2.58
C ALA A 252 -17.77 -7.68 3.52
N GLN A 253 -17.46 -7.91 4.81
CA GLN A 253 -18.45 -8.32 5.81
C GLN A 253 -19.49 -7.22 6.08
N LYS A 254 -19.08 -5.96 6.18
CA LYS A 254 -19.98 -4.80 6.34
C LYS A 254 -20.90 -4.63 5.13
N HIS A 255 -20.39 -4.82 3.91
CA HIS A 255 -21.19 -4.79 2.69
C HIS A 255 -22.19 -5.95 2.63
N TYR A 256 -21.72 -7.17 2.92
CA TYR A 256 -22.56 -8.37 2.94
C TYR A 256 -23.75 -8.25 3.91
N VAL A 257 -23.51 -7.76 5.13
CA VAL A 257 -24.59 -7.54 6.12
C VAL A 257 -25.63 -6.55 5.56
N LYS A 258 -25.21 -5.39 5.04
CA LYS A 258 -26.14 -4.40 4.46
C LYS A 258 -26.97 -4.98 3.30
N VAL A 259 -26.36 -5.78 2.42
CA VAL A 259 -27.09 -6.43 1.32
C VAL A 259 -28.08 -7.48 1.85
N LYS A 260 -27.71 -8.21 2.91
CA LYS A 260 -28.56 -9.22 3.56
C LYS A 260 -29.75 -8.60 4.30
N GLU A 261 -29.57 -7.41 4.88
CA GLU A 261 -30.64 -6.60 5.50
C GLU A 261 -31.62 -6.11 4.44
N GLN A 262 -31.14 -5.45 3.38
CA GLN A 262 -31.96 -5.03 2.23
C GLN A 262 -32.75 -6.21 1.61
N ALA A 263 -32.13 -7.39 1.51
CA ALA A 263 -32.75 -8.62 1.05
C ALA A 263 -33.78 -9.25 2.00
N CYS A 264 -33.73 -8.89 3.29
CA CYS A 264 -34.75 -9.24 4.26
C CYS A 264 -35.93 -8.27 4.12
N ASP A 265 -35.68 -6.96 4.17
CA ASP A 265 -36.71 -5.94 4.27
C ASP A 265 -37.65 -5.90 3.03
N LEU A 266 -37.15 -6.21 1.82
CA LEU A 266 -37.99 -6.35 0.62
C LEU A 266 -39.08 -7.44 0.73
N LEU A 267 -38.91 -8.42 1.61
CA LEU A 267 -39.76 -9.62 1.71
C LEU A 267 -40.35 -9.83 3.13
N PHE A 268 -39.90 -9.03 4.10
CA PHE A 268 -40.31 -9.07 5.50
C PHE A 268 -41.81 -8.76 5.66
N GLY A 269 -42.52 -9.54 6.46
CA GLY A 269 -43.98 -9.46 6.65
C GLY A 269 -44.81 -9.90 5.45
N LYS A 270 -44.26 -9.91 4.23
CA LYS A 270 -44.98 -10.20 2.99
C LYS A 270 -44.83 -11.65 2.51
N LYS A 271 -43.79 -12.38 2.96
CA LYS A 271 -43.48 -13.72 2.43
C LYS A 271 -42.82 -14.66 3.44
N GLU A 272 -43.37 -15.87 3.58
CA GLU A 272 -42.75 -16.99 4.31
C GLU A 272 -41.33 -17.29 3.82
N ARG A 273 -40.44 -17.69 4.73
CA ARG A 273 -39.01 -17.85 4.45
C ARG A 273 -38.61 -19.32 4.48
N ARG A 274 -37.78 -19.78 3.54
CA ARG A 274 -37.12 -21.10 3.68
C ARG A 274 -35.95 -21.00 4.65
N ARG A 275 -35.77 -22.00 5.51
CA ARG A 275 -34.64 -22.13 6.45
C ARG A 275 -33.29 -21.80 5.78
N CYS A 276 -32.99 -22.46 4.65
CA CYS A 276 -31.74 -22.27 3.90
C CYS A 276 -31.64 -20.95 3.12
N SER A 277 -32.73 -20.16 2.98
CA SER A 277 -32.73 -18.91 2.22
C SER A 277 -32.37 -17.67 3.04
N ILE A 278 -32.51 -17.74 4.37
CA ILE A 278 -32.26 -16.61 5.28
C ILE A 278 -30.76 -16.35 5.47
N ASN A 279 -29.96 -17.42 5.54
CA ASN A 279 -28.53 -17.37 5.83
C ASN A 279 -27.65 -17.75 4.61
N ARG A 280 -28.20 -17.69 3.39
CA ARG A 280 -27.42 -17.90 2.15
C ARG A 280 -26.45 -16.74 1.92
N ASN A 281 -25.26 -17.05 1.41
CA ASN A 281 -24.35 -16.05 0.88
C ASN A 281 -24.72 -15.75 -0.59
N PHE A 282 -24.89 -14.46 -0.89
CA PHE A 282 -25.05 -14.00 -2.27
C PHE A 282 -23.67 -14.01 -2.96
N VAL A 283 -23.64 -14.52 -4.18
CA VAL A 283 -22.42 -14.64 -5.00
C VAL A 283 -22.53 -13.81 -6.28
N GLY A 284 -23.75 -13.45 -6.70
CA GLY A 284 -24.02 -12.89 -8.01
C GLY A 284 -23.95 -13.97 -9.08
N ASP A 285 -22.75 -14.42 -9.42
CA ASP A 285 -22.53 -15.42 -10.47
C ASP A 285 -22.51 -16.86 -9.93
N TYR A 286 -23.51 -17.65 -10.33
CA TYR A 286 -23.61 -19.09 -10.08
C TYR A 286 -23.46 -19.95 -11.35
N VAL A 287 -23.07 -19.34 -12.47
CA VAL A 287 -22.78 -20.03 -13.75
C VAL A 287 -21.27 -20.08 -14.01
N GLY A 288 -20.52 -19.10 -13.52
CA GLY A 288 -19.10 -18.91 -13.83
C GLY A 288 -18.94 -18.36 -15.24
N ILE A 289 -19.46 -17.16 -15.49
CA ILE A 289 -19.45 -16.47 -16.79
C ILE A 289 -18.02 -16.27 -17.31
N GLU A 290 -17.04 -16.14 -16.40
CA GLU A 290 -15.61 -16.09 -16.75
C GLU A 290 -15.11 -17.36 -17.49
N TYR A 291 -15.75 -18.52 -17.26
CA TYR A 291 -15.47 -19.79 -17.98
C TYR A 291 -16.41 -20.02 -19.18
N HIS A 292 -17.39 -19.14 -19.42
CA HIS A 292 -18.41 -19.29 -20.46
C HIS A 292 -18.39 -18.09 -21.44
N PRO A 293 -17.38 -17.98 -22.32
CA PRO A 293 -17.20 -16.82 -23.20
C PRO A 293 -18.37 -16.59 -24.17
N ALA A 294 -19.13 -17.63 -24.54
CA ALA A 294 -20.35 -17.50 -25.32
C ALA A 294 -21.44 -16.72 -24.56
N LEU A 295 -21.64 -16.98 -23.26
CA LEU A 295 -22.58 -16.24 -22.43
C LEU A 295 -22.13 -14.78 -22.23
N GLN A 296 -20.84 -14.53 -22.00
CA GLN A 296 -20.30 -13.18 -21.91
C GLN A 296 -20.43 -12.42 -23.24
N MET A 297 -20.32 -13.09 -24.40
CA MET A 297 -20.56 -12.48 -25.71
C MET A 297 -22.02 -12.11 -25.92
N LEU A 298 -22.97 -12.97 -25.53
CA LEU A 298 -24.41 -12.71 -25.64
C LEU A 298 -24.91 -11.61 -24.68
N ALA A 299 -24.29 -11.49 -23.51
CA ALA A 299 -24.48 -10.37 -22.58
C ALA A 299 -23.82 -9.07 -23.08
N GLY A 300 -22.63 -9.18 -23.68
CA GLY A 300 -21.86 -8.09 -24.28
C GLY A 300 -20.42 -8.05 -23.79
N LYS A 301 -19.46 -7.81 -24.70
CA LYS A 301 -18.00 -7.90 -24.44
C LYS A 301 -17.46 -7.07 -23.26
N ARG A 302 -18.18 -6.02 -22.83
CA ARG A 302 -17.84 -5.16 -21.67
C ARG A 302 -19.04 -4.97 -20.73
N GLU A 303 -20.08 -5.80 -20.87
CA GLU A 303 -21.31 -5.67 -20.09
C GLU A 303 -21.13 -6.31 -18.71
N ARG A 304 -21.48 -5.57 -17.64
CA ARG A 304 -21.36 -6.06 -16.28
C ARG A 304 -22.53 -6.97 -15.93
N VAL A 305 -22.26 -8.26 -15.77
CA VAL A 305 -23.19 -9.19 -15.14
C VAL A 305 -23.23 -8.92 -13.62
N ILE A 306 -24.43 -8.76 -13.08
CA ILE A 306 -24.70 -8.49 -11.64
C ILE A 306 -25.15 -9.79 -10.95
N PHE A 307 -25.92 -10.62 -11.65
CA PHE A 307 -26.36 -11.93 -11.19
C PHE A 307 -26.46 -12.88 -12.40
N ALA A 308 -26.08 -14.15 -12.22
CA ALA A 308 -26.20 -15.21 -13.22
C ALA A 308 -26.60 -16.53 -12.56
N ALA A 309 -27.62 -17.21 -13.08
CA ALA A 309 -28.00 -18.55 -12.61
C ALA A 309 -28.80 -19.33 -13.66
N THR A 310 -28.61 -20.65 -13.72
CA THR A 310 -29.56 -21.52 -14.42
C THR A 310 -30.87 -21.63 -13.63
N VAL A 311 -32.00 -21.34 -14.29
CA VAL A 311 -33.36 -21.36 -13.72
C VAL A 311 -34.30 -22.27 -14.51
N ASN A 312 -35.38 -22.71 -13.90
CA ASN A 312 -36.47 -23.39 -14.61
C ASN A 312 -37.43 -22.33 -15.16
N LYS A 313 -37.68 -22.33 -16.46
CA LYS A 313 -38.69 -21.50 -17.14
C LYS A 313 -39.84 -22.38 -17.65
N TYR A 314 -41.07 -21.99 -17.36
CA TYR A 314 -42.28 -22.76 -17.69
C TYR A 314 -42.87 -22.33 -19.04
N ASP A 315 -43.32 -23.28 -19.86
CA ASP A 315 -43.97 -23.03 -21.15
C ASP A 315 -45.51 -22.95 -21.08
N ARG A 316 -46.19 -22.85 -22.24
CA ARG A 316 -47.66 -22.77 -22.32
C ARG A 316 -48.42 -24.05 -21.93
N ARG A 317 -47.71 -25.16 -21.74
CA ARG A 317 -48.19 -26.44 -21.21
C ARG A 317 -47.68 -26.68 -19.78
N PHE A 318 -47.12 -25.64 -19.13
CA PHE A 318 -46.42 -25.70 -17.85
C PHE A 318 -45.25 -26.71 -17.81
N LYS A 319 -44.68 -27.08 -18.97
CA LYS A 319 -43.46 -27.89 -19.02
C LYS A 319 -42.26 -27.00 -18.67
N LYS A 320 -41.42 -27.47 -17.74
CA LYS A 320 -40.17 -26.79 -17.35
C LYS A 320 -39.07 -26.98 -18.38
N SER A 321 -38.31 -25.91 -18.62
CA SER A 321 -37.11 -25.85 -19.46
C SER A 321 -36.01 -25.14 -18.69
N LYS A 322 -34.76 -25.64 -18.72
CA LYS A 322 -33.63 -24.93 -18.10
C LYS A 322 -33.18 -23.79 -19.02
N LEU A 323 -33.04 -22.59 -18.47
CA LEU A 323 -32.50 -21.40 -19.12
C LEU A 323 -31.47 -20.75 -18.19
N ASP A 324 -30.44 -20.14 -18.75
CA ASP A 324 -29.46 -19.34 -18.01
C ASP A 324 -29.97 -17.89 -17.95
N LEU A 325 -30.25 -17.42 -16.74
CA LEU A 325 -30.81 -16.10 -16.42
C LEU A 325 -29.68 -15.17 -16.01
N LEU A 326 -29.42 -14.12 -16.80
CA LEU A 326 -28.44 -13.08 -16.49
C LEU A 326 -29.15 -11.76 -16.17
N VAL A 327 -28.71 -11.08 -15.12
CA VAL A 327 -29.09 -9.71 -14.78
C VAL A 327 -27.87 -8.85 -15.06
N THR A 328 -27.95 -7.97 -16.06
CA THR A 328 -26.82 -7.15 -16.53
C THR A 328 -26.91 -5.71 -15.99
N SER A 329 -26.08 -4.79 -16.49
CA SER A 329 -26.27 -3.36 -16.23
C SER A 329 -27.34 -2.71 -17.12
N LYS A 330 -27.85 -3.36 -18.17
CA LYS A 330 -28.87 -2.83 -19.09
C LYS A 330 -30.20 -3.56 -19.06
N GLU A 331 -30.17 -4.88 -18.93
CA GLU A 331 -31.35 -5.73 -19.14
C GLU A 331 -31.27 -7.08 -18.39
N VAL A 332 -32.40 -7.77 -18.32
CA VAL A 332 -32.53 -9.15 -17.84
C VAL A 332 -32.65 -10.11 -19.03
N LEU A 333 -31.65 -10.98 -19.18
CA LEU A 333 -31.52 -11.94 -20.27
C LEU A 333 -31.99 -13.33 -19.84
N LEU A 334 -32.78 -13.98 -20.69
CA LEU A 334 -33.02 -15.42 -20.62
C LEU A 334 -32.34 -16.08 -21.83
N ILE A 335 -31.26 -16.81 -21.57
CA ILE A 335 -30.49 -17.56 -22.56
C ILE A 335 -30.89 -19.03 -22.46
N GLY A 336 -31.05 -19.70 -23.60
CA GLY A 336 -31.30 -21.13 -23.65
C GLY A 336 -30.43 -21.78 -24.70
N ARG A 337 -30.49 -23.10 -24.79
CA ARG A 337 -29.60 -23.88 -25.67
C ARG A 337 -30.42 -24.48 -26.82
N GLU A 338 -29.91 -24.44 -28.04
CA GLU A 338 -30.52 -25.03 -29.24
C GLU A 338 -29.51 -25.84 -30.04
N LEU A 339 -29.99 -26.84 -30.77
CA LEU A 339 -29.17 -27.54 -31.77
C LEU A 339 -29.20 -26.75 -33.08
N VAL A 340 -28.02 -26.43 -33.62
CA VAL A 340 -27.88 -25.82 -34.95
C VAL A 340 -28.48 -26.75 -36.01
N LYS A 341 -29.44 -26.25 -36.80
CA LYS A 341 -30.17 -27.06 -37.78
C LYS A 341 -29.47 -27.12 -39.15
N ASN A 342 -28.84 -26.02 -39.56
CA ASN A 342 -28.30 -25.79 -40.90
C ASN A 342 -26.84 -25.31 -40.84
N GLY A 343 -26.07 -25.53 -41.91
CA GLY A 343 -24.68 -25.06 -42.02
C GLY A 343 -23.63 -25.96 -41.33
N PRO A 344 -22.33 -25.57 -41.36
CA PRO A 344 -21.21 -26.44 -40.97
C PRO A 344 -21.14 -26.79 -39.48
N ASN A 345 -21.95 -26.15 -38.64
CA ASN A 345 -22.07 -26.47 -37.21
C ASN A 345 -23.34 -27.29 -36.88
N ARG A 346 -24.05 -27.84 -37.89
CA ARG A 346 -25.26 -28.67 -37.72
C ARG A 346 -25.07 -29.75 -36.65
N GLY A 347 -26.03 -29.87 -35.75
CA GLY A 347 -26.00 -30.82 -34.62
C GLY A 347 -25.21 -30.35 -33.40
N LYS A 348 -24.42 -29.28 -33.46
CA LYS A 348 -23.81 -28.68 -32.26
C LYS A 348 -24.87 -27.93 -31.44
N LEU A 349 -24.73 -27.99 -30.12
CA LEU A 349 -25.51 -27.20 -29.18
C LEU A 349 -24.90 -25.80 -29.05
N ILE A 350 -25.71 -24.75 -29.19
CA ILE A 350 -25.31 -23.35 -29.03
C ILE A 350 -26.22 -22.61 -28.04
N GLU A 351 -25.67 -21.62 -27.34
CA GLU A 351 -26.46 -20.65 -26.57
C GLU A 351 -27.16 -19.64 -27.47
N VAL A 352 -28.43 -19.36 -27.18
CA VAL A 352 -29.31 -18.45 -27.92
C VAL A 352 -30.13 -17.64 -26.93
N VAL A 353 -30.12 -16.31 -27.06
CA VAL A 353 -30.99 -15.42 -26.27
C VAL A 353 -32.45 -15.70 -26.63
N LYS A 354 -33.21 -16.27 -25.68
CA LYS A 354 -34.64 -16.59 -25.82
C LYS A 354 -35.52 -15.39 -25.53
N ARG A 355 -35.03 -14.46 -24.70
CA ARG A 355 -35.69 -13.20 -24.36
C ARG A 355 -34.68 -12.17 -23.82
N ARG A 356 -34.91 -10.91 -24.23
CA ARG A 356 -34.43 -9.67 -23.60
C ARG A 356 -35.58 -9.03 -22.80
N ILE A 357 -35.27 -8.33 -21.71
CA ILE A 357 -36.23 -7.54 -20.90
C ILE A 357 -35.48 -6.30 -20.43
N ASP A 358 -35.83 -5.12 -20.93
CA ASP A 358 -35.27 -3.88 -20.39
C ASP A 358 -35.88 -3.58 -19.01
N TYR A 359 -35.17 -2.86 -18.15
CA TYR A 359 -35.72 -2.43 -16.87
C TYR A 359 -36.90 -1.46 -17.04
N GLY A 360 -36.93 -0.64 -18.10
CA GLY A 360 -38.05 0.24 -18.42
C GLY A 360 -39.32 -0.50 -18.86
N GLU A 361 -39.20 -1.73 -19.39
CA GLU A 361 -40.36 -2.56 -19.73
C GLU A 361 -40.95 -3.29 -18.50
N LEU A 362 -40.21 -3.39 -17.38
CA LEU A 362 -40.52 -4.30 -16.28
C LEU A 362 -41.54 -3.70 -15.29
N LEU A 363 -42.83 -4.00 -15.49
CA LEU A 363 -43.94 -3.49 -14.69
C LEU A 363 -43.90 -3.94 -13.23
N SER A 364 -43.72 -5.25 -12.98
CA SER A 364 -43.70 -5.80 -11.62
C SER A 364 -43.07 -7.19 -11.54
N ILE A 365 -42.67 -7.58 -10.32
CA ILE A 365 -42.33 -8.96 -9.98
C ILE A 365 -43.41 -9.53 -9.07
N GLY A 366 -44.15 -10.52 -9.57
CA GLY A 366 -45.09 -11.31 -8.79
C GLY A 366 -44.43 -12.46 -8.02
N LEU A 367 -44.83 -12.61 -6.76
CA LEU A 367 -44.35 -13.59 -5.79
C LEU A 367 -45.55 -14.20 -5.05
N SER A 368 -45.52 -15.48 -4.70
CA SER A 368 -46.51 -16.01 -3.74
C SER A 368 -46.21 -15.52 -2.31
N PRO A 369 -47.16 -15.58 -1.36
CA PRO A 369 -46.87 -15.32 0.06
C PRO A 369 -46.14 -16.48 0.77
N TYR A 370 -46.12 -17.69 0.20
CA TYR A 370 -45.61 -18.92 0.84
C TYR A 370 -44.12 -19.18 0.55
N GLN A 371 -43.52 -20.23 1.13
CA GLN A 371 -42.08 -20.54 0.97
C GLN A 371 -41.68 -21.18 -0.39
N ASP A 372 -42.13 -20.64 -1.52
CA ASP A 372 -41.91 -21.19 -2.88
C ASP A 372 -40.67 -20.64 -3.63
N ASN A 373 -40.33 -21.23 -4.79
CA ASN A 373 -39.23 -20.79 -5.69
C ASN A 373 -39.66 -19.91 -6.89
N PHE A 374 -40.96 -19.74 -7.14
CA PHE A 374 -41.52 -19.12 -8.34
C PHE A 374 -41.38 -17.59 -8.36
N ILE A 375 -41.21 -17.07 -9.57
CA ILE A 375 -41.10 -15.65 -9.91
C ILE A 375 -41.98 -15.43 -11.13
N VAL A 376 -42.82 -14.41 -11.08
CA VAL A 376 -43.64 -13.96 -12.22
C VAL A 376 -43.06 -12.62 -12.67
N LEU A 377 -42.47 -12.56 -13.87
CA LEU A 377 -42.02 -11.28 -14.44
C LEU A 377 -43.12 -10.73 -15.35
N ASN A 378 -43.72 -9.63 -14.94
CA ASN A 378 -44.72 -8.88 -15.71
C ASN A 378 -44.01 -7.77 -16.48
N VAL A 379 -44.27 -7.69 -17.79
CA VAL A 379 -43.54 -6.82 -18.72
C VAL A 379 -44.55 -6.10 -19.61
N CYS A 380 -44.37 -4.79 -19.82
CA CYS A 380 -45.29 -3.93 -20.55
C CYS A 380 -45.53 -4.45 -21.98
N ASP A 381 -46.79 -4.43 -22.42
CA ASP A 381 -47.28 -4.86 -23.74
C ASP A 381 -46.77 -6.24 -24.22
N SER A 382 -46.39 -7.10 -23.28
CA SER A 382 -45.61 -8.30 -23.56
C SER A 382 -46.06 -9.50 -22.74
N TYR A 383 -45.51 -10.67 -23.04
CA TYR A 383 -45.89 -11.92 -22.38
C TYR A 383 -45.23 -12.06 -21.00
N THR A 384 -45.94 -12.66 -20.06
CA THR A 384 -45.43 -12.93 -18.71
C THR A 384 -44.36 -14.02 -18.74
N SER A 385 -43.31 -13.91 -17.92
CA SER A 385 -42.29 -14.96 -17.77
C SER A 385 -42.38 -15.62 -16.41
N LEU A 386 -42.93 -16.84 -16.36
CA LEU A 386 -42.97 -17.70 -15.18
C LEU A 386 -41.63 -18.47 -15.04
N LEU A 387 -40.89 -18.14 -13.98
CA LEU A 387 -39.58 -18.71 -13.64
C LEU A 387 -39.63 -19.37 -12.25
N GLU A 388 -38.70 -20.28 -11.99
CA GLU A 388 -38.49 -20.92 -10.69
C GLU A 388 -36.99 -21.02 -10.40
N THR A 389 -36.55 -20.54 -9.22
CA THR A 389 -35.16 -20.64 -8.79
C THR A 389 -34.98 -20.60 -7.26
N PRO A 390 -34.05 -21.39 -6.68
CA PRO A 390 -33.66 -21.31 -5.26
C PRO A 390 -32.83 -20.06 -4.91
N LEU A 391 -32.56 -19.20 -5.90
CA LEU A 391 -31.85 -17.92 -5.76
C LEU A 391 -32.79 -16.70 -5.76
N LYS A 392 -34.11 -16.94 -5.68
CA LYS A 392 -35.16 -15.91 -5.83
C LYS A 392 -34.90 -14.61 -5.08
N THR A 393 -34.55 -14.67 -3.79
CA THR A 393 -34.27 -13.48 -2.97
C THR A 393 -33.17 -12.60 -3.59
N GLU A 394 -32.09 -13.22 -4.06
CA GLU A 394 -30.92 -12.53 -4.60
C GLU A 394 -31.18 -11.96 -5.99
N PHE A 395 -31.89 -12.72 -6.85
CA PHE A 395 -32.36 -12.23 -8.15
C PHE A 395 -33.27 -10.99 -7.97
N VAL A 396 -34.26 -11.05 -7.07
CA VAL A 396 -35.17 -9.92 -6.82
C VAL A 396 -34.38 -8.71 -6.32
N VAL A 397 -33.43 -8.90 -5.39
CA VAL A 397 -32.55 -7.82 -4.91
C VAL A 397 -31.72 -7.23 -6.06
N ALA A 398 -31.13 -8.06 -6.94
CA ALA A 398 -30.34 -7.59 -8.06
C ALA A 398 -31.16 -6.78 -9.07
N VAL A 399 -32.36 -7.25 -9.41
CA VAL A 399 -33.27 -6.59 -10.36
C VAL A 399 -33.88 -5.32 -9.77
N SER A 400 -34.47 -5.35 -8.58
CA SER A 400 -35.04 -4.16 -7.92
C SER A 400 -33.97 -3.08 -7.68
N LYS A 401 -32.75 -3.47 -7.30
CA LYS A 401 -31.62 -2.54 -7.14
C LYS A 401 -31.19 -1.92 -8.47
N ARG A 402 -31.18 -2.67 -9.57
CA ARG A 402 -30.76 -2.13 -10.87
C ARG A 402 -31.86 -1.27 -11.52
N TYR A 403 -33.12 -1.65 -11.37
CA TYR A 403 -34.28 -0.84 -11.73
C TYR A 403 -34.19 0.54 -11.06
N ALA A 404 -34.08 0.59 -9.72
CA ALA A 404 -34.00 1.85 -8.97
C ALA A 404 -32.78 2.72 -9.32
N GLN A 405 -31.69 2.14 -9.87
CA GLN A 405 -30.54 2.90 -10.38
C GLN A 405 -30.77 3.53 -11.76
N LEU A 406 -31.76 3.06 -12.52
CA LEU A 406 -32.12 3.57 -13.85
C LEU A 406 -33.36 4.49 -13.78
N THR A 407 -34.26 4.23 -12.84
CA THR A 407 -35.52 4.98 -12.65
C THR A 407 -35.41 6.04 -11.54
N ASN A 408 -34.25 6.68 -11.40
CA ASN A 408 -33.96 7.76 -10.42
C ASN A 408 -34.46 7.50 -8.99
N GLY A 409 -34.30 6.26 -8.50
CA GLY A 409 -34.69 5.84 -7.14
C GLY A 409 -36.09 5.23 -7.02
N ALA A 410 -36.90 5.19 -8.08
CA ALA A 410 -38.22 4.57 -8.02
C ALA A 410 -38.14 3.06 -7.72
N ASN A 411 -39.03 2.56 -6.87
CA ASN A 411 -39.05 1.16 -6.47
C ASN A 411 -39.82 0.31 -7.49
N LEU A 412 -39.20 -0.78 -7.95
CA LEU A 412 -39.87 -1.80 -8.76
C LEU A 412 -41.01 -2.46 -7.95
N PRO A 413 -42.27 -2.47 -8.43
CA PRO A 413 -43.37 -3.10 -7.70
C PRO A 413 -43.15 -4.59 -7.45
N LEU A 414 -43.19 -4.98 -6.18
CA LEU A 414 -43.19 -6.37 -5.73
C LEU A 414 -44.60 -6.75 -5.29
N GLU A 415 -45.25 -7.61 -6.06
CA GLU A 415 -46.60 -8.08 -5.78
C GLU A 415 -46.55 -9.40 -5.00
N PHE A 416 -47.48 -9.58 -4.06
CA PHE A 416 -47.59 -10.78 -3.24
C PHE A 416 -49.03 -11.31 -3.32
N ARG A 417 -49.28 -12.28 -4.20
CA ARG A 417 -50.62 -12.84 -4.45
C ARG A 417 -50.61 -14.37 -4.41
N SER A 418 -51.72 -14.98 -4.01
CA SER A 418 -51.92 -16.43 -4.11
C SER A 418 -52.25 -16.90 -5.54
N SER A 419 -52.65 -16.00 -6.45
CA SER A 419 -52.94 -16.34 -7.84
C SER A 419 -52.40 -15.26 -8.79
N TYR A 420 -51.91 -15.70 -9.96
CA TYR A 420 -51.41 -14.83 -11.03
C TYR A 420 -51.91 -15.28 -12.40
N GLU A 421 -52.18 -14.30 -13.24
CA GLU A 421 -52.38 -14.52 -14.67
C GLU A 421 -51.05 -14.43 -15.42
N ILE A 422 -50.84 -15.38 -16.33
CA ILE A 422 -49.66 -15.55 -17.16
C ILE A 422 -50.08 -15.32 -18.61
N ILE A 423 -49.76 -14.14 -19.14
CA ILE A 423 -49.98 -13.80 -20.55
C ILE A 423 -49.02 -14.65 -21.39
N LEU A 424 -49.55 -15.46 -22.31
CA LEU A 424 -48.73 -16.30 -23.18
C LEU A 424 -48.21 -15.52 -24.39
N LYS A 425 -46.96 -15.80 -24.80
CA LYS A 425 -46.40 -15.31 -26.07
C LYS A 425 -47.33 -15.67 -27.23
N LYS A 426 -47.79 -14.67 -27.99
CA LYS A 426 -48.54 -14.88 -29.25
C LYS A 426 -47.64 -15.71 -30.20
N THR A 427 -48.20 -16.78 -30.77
CA THR A 427 -47.53 -17.65 -31.74
C THR A 427 -48.50 -18.02 -32.88
N ARG A 428 -48.01 -18.69 -33.92
CA ARG A 428 -48.86 -19.29 -34.98
C ARG A 428 -49.93 -20.25 -34.43
N PHE A 429 -49.74 -20.76 -33.21
CA PHE A 429 -50.70 -21.61 -32.48
C PHE A 429 -51.50 -20.82 -31.44
N GLY A 430 -51.81 -19.55 -31.72
CA GLY A 430 -52.51 -18.63 -30.81
C GLY A 430 -51.66 -18.11 -29.64
N GLY A 431 -52.26 -17.15 -28.90
CA GLY A 431 -51.76 -16.65 -27.62
C GLY A 431 -52.64 -17.14 -26.45
N GLY A 432 -53.09 -16.21 -25.60
CA GLY A 432 -54.08 -16.42 -24.54
C GLY A 432 -53.51 -16.31 -23.12
N ILE A 433 -54.38 -16.44 -22.12
CA ILE A 433 -54.04 -16.37 -20.69
C ILE A 433 -53.99 -17.79 -20.08
N ARG A 434 -53.18 -17.95 -19.04
CA ARG A 434 -53.08 -19.11 -18.15
C ARG A 434 -53.03 -18.64 -16.70
N THR A 435 -53.49 -19.45 -15.76
CA THR A 435 -53.49 -19.07 -14.34
C THR A 435 -52.52 -19.94 -13.56
N VAL A 436 -51.83 -19.36 -12.58
CA VAL A 436 -50.99 -20.10 -11.61
C VAL A 436 -51.51 -19.77 -10.22
N THR A 437 -51.93 -20.80 -9.49
CA THR A 437 -52.49 -20.66 -8.15
C THR A 437 -51.59 -21.39 -7.14
N PHE A 438 -51.14 -20.64 -6.15
CA PHE A 438 -50.31 -21.09 -5.04
C PHE A 438 -51.18 -21.30 -3.80
N SER A 439 -51.01 -22.43 -3.13
CA SER A 439 -51.71 -22.76 -1.88
C SER A 439 -50.82 -23.58 -0.96
N ARG A 440 -51.11 -23.57 0.35
CA ARG A 440 -50.47 -24.53 1.26
C ARG A 440 -50.85 -25.96 0.88
N ASN A 441 -49.95 -26.90 1.13
CA ASN A 441 -50.18 -28.33 0.88
C ASN A 441 -51.20 -28.89 1.91
N PRO A 442 -52.38 -29.40 1.47
CA PRO A 442 -53.39 -29.95 2.38
C PRO A 442 -52.87 -31.13 3.22
N SER A 443 -51.94 -31.91 2.68
CA SER A 443 -51.33 -33.06 3.35
C SER A 443 -50.17 -32.69 4.30
N GLY A 444 -49.88 -31.39 4.49
CA GLY A 444 -48.81 -30.90 5.37
C GLY A 444 -47.37 -31.21 4.95
N THR A 445 -47.14 -32.04 3.93
CA THR A 445 -45.79 -32.47 3.54
C THR A 445 -44.99 -31.35 2.87
N ASP A 446 -43.66 -31.35 3.09
CA ASP A 446 -42.72 -30.40 2.48
C ASP A 446 -42.60 -30.52 0.94
N SER A 447 -43.19 -31.58 0.35
CA SER A 447 -43.20 -31.78 -1.10
C SER A 447 -43.98 -30.68 -1.82
N THR A 448 -43.38 -30.12 -2.89
CA THR A 448 -44.10 -29.21 -3.79
C THR A 448 -44.83 -30.04 -4.84
N GLN A 449 -46.17 -30.06 -4.79
CA GLN A 449 -46.99 -30.83 -5.74
C GLN A 449 -47.55 -29.93 -6.84
N PHE A 450 -47.68 -30.49 -8.04
CA PHE A 450 -48.11 -29.79 -9.25
C PHE A 450 -49.32 -30.50 -9.85
N ILE A 451 -50.45 -29.80 -9.99
CA ILE A 451 -51.62 -30.31 -10.72
C ILE A 451 -51.97 -29.32 -11.82
N GLY A 452 -51.76 -29.72 -13.09
CA GLY A 452 -52.17 -28.95 -14.25
C GLY A 452 -53.60 -29.33 -14.68
N LYS A 453 -54.59 -28.49 -14.42
CA LYS A 453 -55.97 -28.67 -14.90
C LYS A 453 -56.29 -27.67 -16.01
N SER A 454 -56.22 -28.13 -17.27
CA SER A 454 -56.57 -27.40 -18.51
C SER A 454 -55.86 -26.04 -18.71
N LYS A 455 -56.31 -24.97 -18.02
CA LYS A 455 -55.76 -23.61 -18.10
C LYS A 455 -55.01 -23.17 -16.82
N THR A 456 -55.08 -23.95 -15.74
CA THR A 456 -54.54 -23.57 -14.42
C THR A 456 -53.47 -24.55 -13.94
N LEU A 457 -52.36 -24.01 -13.42
CA LEU A 457 -51.36 -24.74 -12.65
C LEU A 457 -51.59 -24.51 -11.16
N TYR A 458 -51.93 -25.56 -10.43
CA TYR A 458 -51.97 -25.54 -8.97
C TYR A 458 -50.61 -25.96 -8.42
N VAL A 459 -50.08 -25.16 -7.49
CA VAL A 459 -48.78 -25.35 -6.84
C VAL A 459 -48.98 -25.40 -5.33
N TYR A 460 -48.84 -26.60 -4.77
CA TYR A 460 -49.00 -26.86 -3.34
C TYR A 460 -47.67 -26.77 -2.61
N ILE A 461 -47.62 -26.04 -1.49
CA ILE A 461 -46.37 -25.63 -0.83
C ILE A 461 -46.39 -26.01 0.66
N GLY A 462 -45.34 -26.68 1.14
CA GLY A 462 -45.18 -27.06 2.55
C GLY A 462 -44.90 -25.88 3.49
N PRO A 463 -44.94 -26.09 4.82
CA PRO A 463 -44.92 -25.02 5.83
C PRO A 463 -43.56 -24.28 5.93
N GLY A 464 -43.57 -22.97 5.64
CA GLY A 464 -42.38 -22.11 5.77
C GLY A 464 -42.10 -21.60 7.18
N LEU A 465 -40.92 -20.98 7.35
CA LEU A 465 -40.69 -20.11 8.50
C LEU A 465 -41.57 -18.85 8.38
N PRO A 466 -42.03 -18.27 9.51
CA PRO A 466 -42.85 -17.05 9.54
C PRO A 466 -42.33 -15.92 8.63
N ASN A 467 -43.25 -15.15 8.06
CA ASN A 467 -42.96 -13.99 7.20
C ASN A 467 -42.14 -12.88 7.88
N ASN A 468 -42.14 -12.82 9.22
CA ASN A 468 -41.32 -11.92 10.03
C ASN A 468 -39.95 -12.50 10.42
N SER A 469 -39.53 -13.66 9.89
CA SER A 469 -38.24 -14.28 10.21
C SER A 469 -37.05 -13.46 9.67
N ARG A 470 -36.31 -12.80 10.56
CA ARG A 470 -35.07 -12.07 10.25
C ARG A 470 -33.84 -12.98 10.25
N PRO A 471 -32.73 -12.61 9.58
CA PRO A 471 -31.49 -13.35 9.67
C PRO A 471 -30.83 -13.30 11.05
N SER A 472 -30.28 -14.44 11.47
CA SER A 472 -29.53 -14.54 12.72
C SER A 472 -28.22 -13.75 12.63
N SER A 473 -27.98 -12.87 13.60
CA SER A 473 -26.69 -12.17 13.78
C SER A 473 -25.57 -13.12 14.22
N GLN A 474 -25.93 -14.24 14.84
CA GLN A 474 -25.00 -15.34 15.10
C GLN A 474 -24.54 -15.94 13.77
N ARG A 475 -23.23 -16.22 13.68
CA ARG A 475 -22.66 -17.03 12.60
C ARG A 475 -23.38 -18.38 12.59
N ALA A 476 -23.80 -18.83 11.41
CA ALA A 476 -23.98 -20.25 11.20
C ALA A 476 -22.59 -20.91 11.28
N THR A 477 -22.23 -21.40 12.46
CA THR A 477 -21.27 -22.49 12.57
C THR A 477 -21.81 -23.63 11.72
N ILE A 478 -21.00 -24.14 10.78
CA ILE A 478 -21.36 -25.32 10.01
C ILE A 478 -21.20 -26.51 10.96
N GLY A 479 -22.23 -26.76 11.75
CA GLY A 479 -22.30 -27.84 12.72
C GLY A 479 -22.36 -29.18 11.99
N GLY A 480 -21.30 -29.97 12.15
CA GLY A 480 -21.22 -31.41 11.89
C GLY A 480 -22.19 -32.02 10.88
N TYR A 481 -21.91 -31.87 9.59
CA TYR A 481 -21.97 -33.08 8.77
C TYR A 481 -20.77 -33.94 9.15
N GLN A 482 -21.02 -35.02 9.88
CA GLN A 482 -20.01 -36.05 10.09
C GLN A 482 -19.65 -36.65 8.72
N THR A 483 -18.51 -36.26 8.17
CA THR A 483 -17.88 -37.00 7.08
C THR A 483 -17.34 -38.30 7.67
N ASN A 484 -18.21 -39.31 7.79
CA ASN A 484 -17.81 -40.66 8.12
C ASN A 484 -16.71 -41.07 7.13
N ALA A 485 -15.50 -41.29 7.66
CA ALA A 485 -14.32 -41.64 6.88
C ALA A 485 -14.43 -43.11 6.43
N ILE A 486 -15.30 -43.38 5.46
CA ILE A 486 -15.43 -44.69 4.83
C ILE A 486 -14.07 -45.05 4.24
N LYS A 487 -13.55 -46.19 4.71
CA LYS A 487 -12.20 -46.70 4.43
C LYS A 487 -11.92 -46.67 2.93
N ARG A 488 -10.88 -45.94 2.49
CA ARG A 488 -10.31 -46.11 1.15
C ARG A 488 -9.55 -47.44 1.09
N ILE A 489 -10.28 -48.51 0.79
CA ILE A 489 -9.70 -49.76 0.32
C ILE A 489 -8.95 -49.45 -0.99
N ARG A 490 -7.65 -49.77 -1.05
CA ARG A 490 -6.88 -49.82 -2.29
C ARG A 490 -6.88 -51.28 -2.77
N PRO A 491 -7.27 -51.57 -4.02
CA PRO A 491 -6.99 -52.87 -4.62
C PRO A 491 -5.48 -53.08 -4.77
N HIS A 492 -5.03 -54.33 -4.62
CA HIS A 492 -3.67 -54.74 -4.98
C HIS A 492 -3.54 -54.87 -6.52
N LEU A 493 -2.32 -54.67 -7.01
CA LEU A 493 -1.77 -55.49 -8.10
C LEU A 493 -0.35 -55.93 -7.69
N GLY A 494 0.17 -56.99 -8.32
CA GLY A 494 1.25 -57.82 -7.78
C GLY A 494 2.69 -57.27 -7.86
N THR A 495 3.57 -57.96 -7.13
CA THR A 495 5.05 -57.87 -7.21
C THR A 495 5.58 -58.67 -8.41
N PRO A 496 6.90 -58.58 -8.72
CA PRO A 496 7.82 -59.60 -8.19
C PRO A 496 8.91 -59.07 -7.23
N THR A 497 9.57 -60.02 -6.56
CA THR A 497 10.71 -59.91 -5.62
C THR A 497 11.97 -60.54 -6.29
N PRO A 498 13.15 -60.83 -5.67
CA PRO A 498 13.51 -60.84 -4.23
C PRO A 498 14.96 -60.40 -3.84
N MET A 499 15.33 -60.70 -2.59
CA MET A 499 16.69 -60.74 -1.97
C MET A 499 17.26 -59.39 -1.45
N GLN A 500 17.93 -59.31 -0.28
CA GLN A 500 18.26 -60.34 0.74
C GLN A 500 18.52 -59.78 2.17
N ASN A 501 18.27 -60.62 3.19
CA ASN A 501 18.84 -60.64 4.57
C ASN A 501 18.46 -59.55 5.62
N ALA A 502 18.69 -59.88 6.90
CA ALA A 502 18.25 -59.24 8.17
C ALA A 502 19.44 -59.20 9.19
N PRO A 503 19.31 -58.96 10.53
CA PRO A 503 18.21 -58.49 11.40
C PRO A 503 18.60 -57.31 12.38
N PRO A 504 17.68 -56.82 13.26
CA PRO A 504 17.93 -55.81 14.33
C PRO A 504 18.17 -56.50 15.72
N PRO A 505 18.04 -55.91 16.94
CA PRO A 505 17.68 -54.54 17.42
C PRO A 505 18.69 -54.04 18.51
N PRO A 506 18.37 -53.26 19.58
CA PRO A 506 17.27 -52.32 19.92
C PRO A 506 17.83 -50.89 20.17
N HIS A 507 17.38 -49.94 21.02
CA HIS A 507 16.25 -49.66 21.96
C HIS A 507 16.14 -48.09 22.10
N HIS A 508 15.38 -47.39 22.95
CA HIS A 508 14.41 -47.68 24.03
C HIS A 508 13.46 -46.45 24.21
N ALA A 509 12.15 -46.67 24.45
CA ALA A 509 11.17 -45.77 25.11
C ALA A 509 10.89 -44.33 24.59
N VAL A 510 9.67 -43.82 24.87
CA VAL A 510 9.14 -42.53 24.36
C VAL A 510 8.34 -41.77 25.47
N PRO A 511 7.29 -40.92 25.26
CA PRO A 511 7.15 -39.64 25.98
C PRO A 511 6.09 -39.67 27.10
N ILE A 512 5.75 -38.49 27.69
CA ILE A 512 4.35 -38.05 27.91
C ILE A 512 4.29 -36.53 28.25
N SER A 513 3.08 -35.98 28.38
CA SER A 513 2.74 -34.56 28.23
C SER A 513 2.03 -33.89 29.43
N SER A 514 2.11 -32.55 29.44
CA SER A 514 0.98 -31.60 29.64
C SER A 514 0.88 -30.75 30.93
N ASN A 515 0.46 -29.50 30.69
CA ASN A 515 -0.48 -28.67 31.48
C ASN A 515 -0.26 -28.37 32.98
N ARG A 516 -0.01 -27.07 33.24
CA ARG A 516 -0.91 -26.08 33.89
C ARG A 516 -0.52 -25.48 35.26
N VAL A 517 -0.97 -24.21 35.40
CA VAL A 517 -1.27 -23.41 36.61
C VAL A 517 -0.11 -22.65 37.29
N TYR A 518 -0.39 -21.39 37.63
CA TYR A 518 0.42 -20.43 38.39
C TYR A 518 0.08 -20.50 39.90
N PRO A 519 0.84 -19.84 40.79
CA PRO A 519 0.22 -18.63 41.39
C PRO A 519 1.14 -17.43 41.70
N THR A 520 0.50 -16.26 41.66
CA THR A 520 0.69 -14.94 42.29
C THR A 520 1.88 -14.58 43.21
N HIS A 521 2.25 -13.28 43.15
CA HIS A 521 3.09 -12.55 44.10
C HIS A 521 2.59 -12.56 45.56
N ALA A 522 3.54 -12.50 46.51
CA ALA A 522 3.39 -12.07 47.90
C ALA A 522 4.80 -11.85 48.52
N ASN A 523 5.02 -11.02 49.55
CA ASN A 523 4.37 -9.75 49.89
C ASN A 523 5.31 -8.92 50.80
N GLY A 524 5.05 -7.62 50.96
CA GLY A 524 5.68 -6.80 51.99
C GLY A 524 4.88 -6.79 53.31
N SER A 525 5.58 -6.85 54.44
CA SER A 525 5.19 -6.37 55.78
C SER A 525 3.89 -6.85 56.48
N ILE A 526 4.10 -7.57 57.60
CA ILE A 526 3.63 -7.23 58.98
C ILE A 526 2.23 -7.69 59.48
N THR A 527 2.28 -8.80 60.26
CA THR A 527 1.63 -9.12 61.56
C THR A 527 0.12 -9.39 61.79
N GLN A 528 -0.10 -10.49 62.54
CA GLN A 528 -1.18 -10.80 63.52
C GLN A 528 -2.63 -11.03 63.01
N GLY A 529 -3.43 -11.83 63.75
CA GLY A 529 -4.88 -12.03 63.43
C GLY A 529 -5.57 -13.38 63.74
N ASN A 530 -4.93 -14.31 64.46
CA ASN A 530 -5.45 -15.55 65.11
C ASN A 530 -6.93 -16.05 64.90
N ARG A 531 -7.08 -17.37 64.62
CA ARG A 531 -8.18 -18.31 65.00
C ARG A 531 -9.58 -18.28 64.32
N GLY A 532 -9.84 -19.34 63.52
CA GLY A 532 -10.95 -20.30 63.74
C GLY A 532 -12.36 -19.97 63.19
N HIS A 533 -13.33 -20.91 63.16
CA HIS A 533 -13.26 -22.39 63.22
C HIS A 533 -14.61 -23.02 62.78
N ARG A 534 -14.59 -24.21 62.16
CA ARG A 534 -15.67 -25.23 62.00
C ARG A 534 -16.94 -24.95 61.16
N ASN A 535 -17.08 -25.82 60.15
CA ASN A 535 -18.23 -26.50 59.55
C ASN A 535 -19.57 -26.52 60.33
N HIS A 536 -20.70 -26.54 59.60
CA HIS A 536 -21.60 -27.72 59.54
C HIS A 536 -22.56 -27.67 58.32
N ASP A 537 -22.60 -28.80 57.60
CA ASP A 537 -23.73 -29.58 57.03
C ASP A 537 -25.02 -28.98 56.40
N GLU A 538 -25.32 -29.57 55.23
CA GLU A 538 -26.58 -30.19 54.75
C GLU A 538 -27.82 -29.44 54.16
N ILE A 539 -28.21 -30.00 52.99
CA ILE A 539 -29.56 -30.27 52.43
C ILE A 539 -30.51 -29.10 52.04
N GLY A 540 -30.77 -29.04 50.72
CA GLY A 540 -32.14 -28.96 50.16
C GLY A 540 -32.65 -27.57 49.71
N GLY A 541 -33.16 -27.48 48.46
CA GLY A 541 -33.93 -26.31 48.01
C GLY A 541 -34.01 -26.08 46.49
N VAL A 542 -35.23 -26.12 45.95
CA VAL A 542 -35.60 -25.87 44.54
C VAL A 542 -35.19 -24.46 44.04
N PRO A 543 -34.71 -24.29 42.78
CA PRO A 543 -34.33 -22.97 42.26
C PRO A 543 -35.54 -22.11 41.83
N SER A 544 -35.46 -20.81 42.13
CA SER A 544 -36.40 -19.77 41.68
C SER A 544 -35.87 -19.00 40.43
N PRO A 545 -36.71 -18.30 39.64
CA PRO A 545 -36.38 -17.96 38.25
C PRO A 545 -35.44 -16.76 38.05
N PHE A 546 -34.71 -16.77 36.93
CA PHE A 546 -33.75 -15.73 36.54
C PHE A 546 -34.41 -14.38 36.22
N VAL A 547 -33.94 -13.31 36.88
CA VAL A 547 -34.22 -11.92 36.50
C VAL A 547 -33.49 -11.56 35.21
N GLN A 548 -34.18 -10.92 34.27
CA GLN A 548 -33.60 -10.50 32.99
C GLN A 548 -32.69 -9.26 33.15
N ALA A 549 -31.40 -9.41 32.81
CA ALA A 549 -30.47 -8.29 32.77
C ALA A 549 -30.64 -7.45 31.50
N GLN A 550 -30.92 -6.15 31.64
CA GLN A 550 -31.03 -5.22 30.51
C GLN A 550 -29.67 -4.97 29.80
N PRO A 551 -29.67 -4.77 28.47
CA PRO A 551 -28.45 -4.50 27.71
C PRO A 551 -27.86 -3.11 28.05
N ARG A 552 -26.58 -3.08 28.46
CA ARG A 552 -25.88 -1.83 28.79
C ARG A 552 -25.68 -0.97 27.53
N LYS A 553 -25.97 0.34 27.63
CA LYS A 553 -25.68 1.32 26.58
C LYS A 553 -24.19 1.32 26.21
N PRO A 554 -23.82 1.54 24.93
CA PRO A 554 -22.41 1.61 24.51
C PRO A 554 -21.70 2.78 25.20
N ARG A 555 -20.43 2.59 25.56
CA ARG A 555 -19.58 3.68 26.06
C ARG A 555 -19.29 4.68 24.92
N PRO A 556 -19.22 6.00 25.20
CA PRO A 556 -18.81 6.98 24.21
C PRO A 556 -17.36 6.73 23.74
N PRO A 557 -16.97 7.22 22.55
CA PRO A 557 -15.60 7.10 22.08
C PRO A 557 -14.63 7.79 23.04
N LEU A 558 -13.46 7.18 23.25
CA LEU A 558 -12.36 7.82 23.96
C LEU A 558 -11.94 9.06 23.18
N LYS A 559 -11.80 10.21 23.87
CA LYS A 559 -11.13 11.37 23.31
C LYS A 559 -9.72 10.98 22.85
N PRO A 560 -9.19 11.52 21.74
CA PRO A 560 -7.79 11.27 21.37
C PRO A 560 -6.89 11.71 22.53
N LYS A 561 -5.84 10.93 22.81
CA LYS A 561 -4.78 11.40 23.71
C LYS A 561 -4.12 12.61 23.06
N ALA A 562 -3.85 13.65 23.85
CA ALA A 562 -2.91 14.67 23.42
C ALA A 562 -1.55 14.00 23.15
N VAL A 563 -0.97 14.27 21.99
CA VAL A 563 0.41 13.89 21.68
C VAL A 563 1.30 14.96 22.33
N PRO A 564 2.33 14.60 23.12
CA PRO A 564 3.23 15.59 23.67
C PRO A 564 3.93 16.36 22.55
N LEU A 565 4.16 17.66 22.77
CA LEU A 565 4.84 18.53 21.82
C LEU A 565 6.25 18.86 22.32
N VAL A 566 7.14 19.13 21.39
CA VAL A 566 8.48 19.64 21.63
C VAL A 566 8.73 20.89 20.79
N GLU A 567 9.56 21.79 21.31
CA GLU A 567 10.04 23.01 20.64
C GLU A 567 11.54 22.94 20.42
N ALA A 568 12.00 23.22 19.20
CA ALA A 568 13.40 23.20 18.83
C ALA A 568 14.18 24.36 19.48
N LEU A 569 15.20 24.03 20.28
CA LEU A 569 16.14 24.99 20.88
C LEU A 569 17.26 25.36 19.89
N TYR A 570 17.59 24.46 18.97
CA TYR A 570 18.62 24.61 17.96
C TYR A 570 18.12 23.99 16.64
N PRO A 571 18.51 24.52 15.47
CA PRO A 571 18.18 23.90 14.20
C PRO A 571 18.91 22.56 14.04
N TYR A 572 18.32 21.63 13.30
CA TYR A 572 18.90 20.32 13.03
C TYR A 572 18.59 19.90 11.59
N GLU A 573 19.63 19.73 10.77
CA GLU A 573 19.51 19.15 9.44
C GLU A 573 19.61 17.61 9.54
N ALA A 574 18.75 16.90 8.82
CA ALA A 574 18.74 15.44 8.85
C ALA A 574 19.92 14.89 8.04
N GLN A 575 20.76 14.08 8.68
CA GLN A 575 21.92 13.47 8.00
C GLN A 575 21.51 12.21 7.22
N ASP A 576 20.29 11.68 7.48
CA ASP A 576 19.79 10.45 6.90
C ASP A 576 18.28 10.38 6.67
N THR A 577 17.88 9.38 5.87
CA THR A 577 16.49 9.13 5.44
C THR A 577 15.49 8.78 6.55
N ASP A 578 15.96 8.45 7.75
CA ASP A 578 15.14 8.19 8.93
C ASP A 578 15.28 9.26 10.03
N GLU A 579 15.94 10.39 9.72
CA GLU A 579 16.09 11.54 10.61
C GLU A 579 15.13 12.67 10.22
N LEU A 580 14.80 13.55 11.17
CA LEU A 580 13.82 14.62 11.01
C LEU A 580 14.48 16.00 11.10
N SER A 581 14.44 16.77 10.01
CA SER A 581 14.97 18.14 9.99
C SER A 581 13.96 19.17 10.52
N PHE A 582 14.44 20.18 11.24
CA PHE A 582 13.67 21.29 11.79
C PHE A 582 14.54 22.52 12.04
N GLU A 583 13.89 23.69 12.04
CA GLU A 583 14.51 24.98 12.33
C GLU A 583 14.38 25.36 13.82
N LEU A 584 15.11 26.39 14.26
CA LEU A 584 14.99 26.91 15.62
C LEU A 584 13.58 27.47 15.86
N GLY A 585 12.95 27.05 16.96
CA GLY A 585 11.57 27.43 17.31
C GLY A 585 10.46 26.57 16.68
N ASP A 586 10.79 25.61 15.81
CA ASP A 586 9.79 24.66 15.29
C ASP A 586 9.13 23.87 16.42
N LYS A 587 7.79 23.75 16.38
CA LYS A 587 6.98 23.03 17.39
C LYS A 587 6.33 21.81 16.75
N PHE A 588 6.65 20.62 17.26
CA PHE A 588 6.28 19.37 16.60
C PHE A 588 5.97 18.22 17.56
N GLU A 589 5.33 17.17 17.03
CA GLU A 589 4.86 16.03 17.83
C GLU A 589 6.01 15.12 18.27
N LEU A 590 6.04 14.76 19.55
CA LEU A 590 6.90 13.71 20.11
C LEU A 590 6.15 12.38 20.12
N ILE A 591 6.63 11.42 19.32
CA ILE A 591 6.02 10.10 19.15
C ILE A 591 6.60 9.08 20.14
N ASN A 592 7.93 9.08 20.34
CA ASN A 592 8.59 8.17 21.26
C ASN A 592 9.86 8.78 21.86
N LYS A 593 10.13 8.47 23.14
CA LYS A 593 11.40 8.80 23.82
C LYS A 593 12.24 7.54 23.93
N ASP A 594 13.39 7.52 23.26
CA ASP A 594 14.37 6.45 23.41
C ASP A 594 15.40 6.78 24.51
N ALA A 595 15.92 5.75 25.18
CA ALA A 595 16.93 5.89 26.24
C ALA A 595 18.31 6.32 25.71
N SER A 596 18.58 6.15 24.41
CA SER A 596 19.82 6.57 23.75
C SER A 596 19.99 8.09 23.56
N GLY A 597 19.02 8.90 24.01
CA GLY A 597 19.02 10.35 23.79
C GLY A 597 18.58 10.77 22.39
N TRP A 598 18.01 9.85 21.59
CA TRP A 598 17.46 10.13 20.27
C TRP A 598 15.97 9.84 20.22
N TRP A 599 15.16 10.88 20.12
CA TRP A 599 13.70 10.75 20.15
C TRP A 599 13.12 10.65 18.74
N GLN A 600 11.89 10.15 18.63
CA GLN A 600 11.14 10.08 17.38
C GLN A 600 10.03 11.11 17.39
N GLY A 601 9.91 11.89 16.32
CA GLY A 601 8.89 12.94 16.21
C GLY A 601 8.29 13.07 14.82
N ARG A 602 7.32 13.98 14.67
CA ARG A 602 6.59 14.21 13.42
C ARG A 602 6.30 15.68 13.15
N ILE A 603 6.71 16.13 11.96
CA ILE A 603 6.41 17.45 11.38
C ILE A 603 5.50 17.23 10.17
N GLY A 604 4.20 17.49 10.35
CA GLY A 604 3.16 17.23 9.36
C GLY A 604 3.11 15.75 8.97
N ASN A 605 3.50 15.44 7.72
CA ASN A 605 3.55 14.07 7.18
C ASN A 605 4.94 13.42 7.30
N ARG A 606 5.99 14.14 7.74
CA ARG A 606 7.34 13.60 7.91
C ARG A 606 7.53 13.10 9.34
N THR A 607 7.93 11.84 9.50
CA THR A 607 8.26 11.23 10.79
C THR A 607 9.71 10.75 10.74
N GLY A 608 10.50 11.08 11.76
CA GLY A 608 11.91 10.69 11.83
C GLY A 608 12.51 10.85 13.23
N LEU A 609 13.78 10.50 13.35
CA LEU A 609 14.57 10.57 14.58
C LEU A 609 15.30 11.91 14.70
N PHE A 610 15.46 12.40 15.94
CA PHE A 610 16.13 13.67 16.23
C PHE A 610 16.83 13.62 17.61
N PRO A 611 17.86 14.45 17.86
CA PRO A 611 18.59 14.40 19.12
C PRO A 611 17.81 15.12 20.22
N ALA A 612 17.58 14.44 21.35
CA ALA A 612 16.71 14.93 22.43
C ALA A 612 17.19 16.25 23.05
N ASN A 613 18.51 16.49 23.07
CA ASN A 613 19.11 17.71 23.59
C ASN A 613 19.00 18.92 22.64
N TYR A 614 18.39 18.77 21.46
CA TYR A 614 18.10 19.89 20.54
C TYR A 614 16.70 20.47 20.74
N VAL A 615 15.88 19.89 21.63
CA VAL A 615 14.50 20.33 21.88
C VAL A 615 14.19 20.49 23.36
N LYS A 616 13.06 21.13 23.65
CA LYS A 616 12.43 21.20 24.97
C LYS A 616 10.98 20.70 24.88
N GLU A 617 10.49 19.97 25.88
CA GLU A 617 9.08 19.58 25.98
C GLU A 617 8.17 20.77 26.39
N LEU A 618 6.93 20.74 25.92
CA LEU A 618 5.88 21.76 26.13
C LEU A 618 4.73 21.26 27.02
#